data_AF-A0A257JGS8-F1
#
_entry.id   AF-A0A257JGS8-F1
#
_cell.length_a   1.000
_cell.length_b   1.000
_cell.length_c   1.000
_cell.angle_alpha   90.00
_cell.angle_beta   90.00
_cell.angle_gamma   90.00
#
_symmetry.space_group_name_H-M   'P 1'
#
loop_
_entity.id
_entity.type
_entity.pdbx_description
1 polymer ?
#
loop_
_entity_poly.entity_id
_entity_poly.type
_entity_poly.pdbx_seq_one_letter_code
_entity_poly.pdbx_strand_id
1 'polypeptide(L)' 'MNLPDTATSAPLPEPPLGVAGRLARSFQANALTPLLAIVALLLGLFAVLVTPREEEPQINVTMANVLIAFPGASSADVQA' A
#
# COMPACT_ATOMS: atom_id res chain seq x y z
N MET A 1 -6.23 -61.20 -20.84
CA MET A 1 -5.42 -60.09 -21.38
C MET A 1 -5.48 -58.97 -20.36
N ASN A 2 -4.57 -59.00 -19.40
CA ASN A 2 -4.47 -58.01 -18.33
C ASN A 2 -3.11 -57.35 -18.50
N LEU A 3 -3.09 -56.03 -18.69
CA LEU A 3 -1.84 -55.28 -18.78
C LEU A 3 -1.18 -55.31 -17.38
N PRO A 4 0.14 -55.53 -17.27
CA PRO A 4 0.83 -55.28 -16.01
C PRO A 4 0.89 -53.76 -15.78
N ASP A 5 0.07 -53.26 -14.85
CA ASP A 5 0.09 -51.87 -14.37
C ASP A 5 1.33 -51.57 -13.51
N THR A 6 2.51 -52.08 -13.90
CA THR A 6 3.79 -51.79 -13.25
C THR A 6 4.44 -50.54 -13.82
N ALA A 7 3.66 -49.46 -13.98
CA ALA A 7 4.24 -48.13 -14.02
C ALA A 7 4.57 -47.77 -12.56
N THR A 8 5.80 -48.05 -12.17
CA THR A 8 6.37 -47.65 -10.89
C THR A 8 6.15 -46.15 -10.71
N SER A 9 5.21 -45.75 -9.86
CA SER A 9 5.02 -44.36 -9.43
C SER A 9 6.03 -44.07 -8.33
N ALA A 10 7.32 -44.21 -8.65
CA ALA A 10 8.38 -43.77 -7.76
C ALA A 10 8.14 -42.28 -7.44
N PRO A 11 8.08 -41.87 -6.17
CA PRO A 11 7.88 -40.46 -5.84
C PRO A 11 9.02 -39.66 -6.43
N LEU A 12 8.72 -38.69 -7.30
CA LEU A 12 9.73 -37.74 -7.78
C LEU A 12 10.17 -36.90 -6.58
N PRO A 13 11.47 -36.55 -6.46
CA PRO A 13 11.95 -35.72 -5.37
C PRO A 13 11.17 -34.38 -5.36
N GLU A 14 10.50 -34.10 -4.25
CA GLU A 14 9.81 -32.82 -4.06
C GLU A 14 10.84 -31.68 -4.15
N PRO A 15 10.65 -30.71 -5.06
CA PRO A 15 11.57 -29.59 -5.21
C PRO A 15 11.77 -28.86 -3.88
N PRO A 16 12.99 -28.38 -3.57
CA PRO A 16 13.24 -27.65 -2.34
C PRO A 16 12.40 -26.38 -2.29
N LEU A 17 11.83 -26.09 -1.11
CA LEU A 17 11.02 -24.89 -0.92
C LEU A 17 11.84 -23.62 -1.16
N GLY A 18 11.33 -22.75 -2.04
CA GLY A 18 11.83 -21.39 -2.22
C GLY A 18 11.60 -20.51 -0.99
N VAL A 19 12.06 -19.26 -1.05
CA VAL A 19 11.99 -18.31 0.09
C VAL A 19 10.55 -18.16 0.62
N ALA A 20 9.57 -17.98 -0.28
CA ALA A 20 8.16 -17.90 0.09
C ALA A 20 7.63 -19.19 0.73
N GLY A 21 8.05 -20.36 0.24
CA GLY A 21 7.64 -21.65 0.79
C GLY A 21 8.20 -21.91 2.19
N ARG A 22 9.44 -21.48 2.45
CA ARG A 22 10.05 -21.55 3.80
C ARG A 22 9.31 -20.65 4.79
N LEU A 23 8.92 -19.45 4.35
CA LEU A 23 8.14 -18.52 5.16
C LEU A 23 6.72 -19.03 5.43
N ALA A 24 6.06 -19.58 4.40
CA ALA A 24 4.75 -20.21 4.54
C ALA A 24 4.81 -21.39 5.52
N ARG A 25 5.85 -22.23 5.44
CA ARG A 25 6.06 -23.34 6.39
C ARG A 25 6.20 -22.85 7.84
N SER A 26 6.88 -21.73 8.09
CA SER A 26 6.99 -21.18 9.45
C SER A 26 5.68 -20.62 10.00
N PHE A 27 4.79 -20.13 9.13
CA PHE A 27 3.49 -19.57 9.55
C PHE A 27 2.36 -20.61 9.59
N GLN A 28 2.38 -21.62 8.73
CA GLN A 28 1.29 -22.59 8.59
C GLN A 28 1.03 -23.40 9.87
N ALA A 29 2.08 -23.80 10.58
CA ALA A 29 1.96 -24.62 11.79
C ALA A 29 1.84 -23.79 13.08
N ASN A 30 1.90 -22.46 12.99
CA ASN A 30 2.03 -21.60 14.16
C ASN A 30 0.69 -20.99 14.57
N ALA A 31 0.28 -21.22 15.83
CA ALA A 31 -0.97 -20.70 16.38
C ALA A 31 -1.02 -19.15 16.45
N LEU A 32 0.14 -18.48 16.36
CA LEU A 32 0.22 -17.02 16.32
C LEU A 32 -0.23 -16.41 14.98
N THR A 33 -0.16 -17.16 13.87
CA THR A 33 -0.52 -16.68 12.54
C THR A 33 -1.97 -16.18 12.45
N PRO A 34 -3.01 -16.95 12.88
CA PRO A 34 -4.38 -16.46 12.87
C PRO A 34 -4.58 -15.26 13.80
N LEU A 35 -3.89 -15.21 14.95
CA LEU A 35 -3.96 -14.08 15.87
C LEU A 35 -3.43 -12.79 15.22
N LEU A 36 -2.25 -12.86 14.61
CA LEU A 36 -1.65 -11.73 13.89
C LEU A 36 -2.52 -11.28 12.71
N ALA A 37 -3.13 -12.22 11.99
CA ALA A 37 -4.05 -11.89 10.89
C ALA A 37 -5.26 -11.07 11.39
N ILE A 38 -5.86 -11.47 12.51
CA ILE A 38 -6.98 -10.75 13.13
C ILE A 38 -6.52 -9.35 13.59
N VAL A 39 -5.38 -9.25 14.27
CA VAL A 39 -4.84 -7.96 14.71
C VAL A 39 -4.58 -7.02 13.53
N ALA A 40 -3.94 -7.52 12.47
CA ALA A 40 -3.67 -6.74 11.26
C ALA A 40 -4.96 -6.27 10.59
N LEU A 41 -5.98 -7.13 10.52
CA LEU A 41 -7.29 -6.79 9.99
C LEU A 41 -7.97 -5.69 10.83
N LEU A 42 -7.97 -5.84 12.15
CA LEU A 42 -8.55 -4.85 13.07
C LEU A 42 -7.84 -3.50 13.00
N LEU A 43 -6.51 -3.51 12.91
CA LEU A 43 -5.72 -2.29 12.72
C LEU A 43 -6.03 -1.62 11.38
N GLY A 44 -6.19 -2.40 10.31
CA GLY A 44 -6.61 -1.87 9.00
C GLY A 44 -7.99 -1.24 9.05
N LEU A 45 -8.97 -1.90 9.68
CA LEU A 45 -10.31 -1.35 9.87
C LEU A 45 -10.27 -0.07 10.71
N PHE A 46 -9.52 -0.09 11.81
CA PHE A 46 -9.30 1.08 12.66
C PHE A 46 -8.71 2.25 11.88
N ALA A 47 -7.68 2.00 11.05
CA ALA A 47 -7.07 3.02 10.22
C ALA A 47 -8.09 3.64 9.26
N VAL A 48 -8.92 2.84 8.60
CA VAL A 48 -9.97 3.36 7.70
C VAL A 48 -10.99 4.22 8.46
N LEU A 49 -11.37 3.82 9.68
CA LEU A 49 -12.35 4.55 10.50
C LEU A 49 -11.79 5.87 11.05
N VAL A 50 -10.51 5.91 11.40
CA VAL A 50 -9.88 7.07 12.05
C VAL A 50 -9.23 8.03 11.07
N THR A 51 -8.83 7.57 9.88
CA THR A 51 -8.20 8.41 8.87
C THR A 51 -9.18 9.50 8.41
N PRO A 52 -8.91 10.79 8.71
CA PRO A 52 -9.79 11.88 8.30
C PRO A 52 -9.89 11.93 6.77
N ARG A 53 -11.09 12.15 6.26
CA ARG A 53 -11.30 12.39 4.83
C ARG A 53 -11.35 13.91 4.64
N GLU A 54 -10.31 14.47 4.05
CA GLU A 54 -10.29 15.86 3.60
C GLU A 54 -11.08 15.92 2.28
N GLU A 55 -12.36 16.32 2.33
CA GLU A 55 -13.23 16.42 1.15
C GLU A 55 -12.81 17.56 0.22
N GLU A 56 -12.23 18.60 0.81
CA GLU A 56 -11.59 19.71 0.11
C GLU A 56 -10.12 19.69 0.51
N PRO A 57 -9.23 19.04 -0.26
CA PRO A 57 -7.81 19.18 0.02
C PRO A 57 -7.53 20.67 0.04
N GLN A 58 -7.13 21.20 1.20
CA GLN A 58 -6.93 22.63 1.35
C GLN A 58 -5.77 23.06 0.44
N ILE A 59 -6.11 23.51 -0.76
CA ILE A 59 -5.14 24.04 -1.72
C ILE A 59 -4.75 25.42 -1.19
N ASN A 60 -3.72 25.46 -0.35
CA ASN A 60 -3.09 26.72 0.00
C ASN A 60 -2.36 27.23 -1.24
N VAL A 61 -3.06 28.04 -2.04
CA VAL A 61 -2.43 28.81 -3.10
C VAL A 61 -1.56 29.87 -2.43
N THR A 62 -0.24 29.71 -2.54
CA THR A 62 0.72 30.71 -2.05
C THR A 62 0.55 32.01 -2.84
N MET A 63 -0.33 32.88 -2.36
CA MET A 63 -0.57 34.20 -2.93
C MET A 63 0.43 35.19 -2.31
N ALA A 64 1.45 35.56 -3.08
CA ALA A 64 2.31 36.69 -2.75
C ALA A 64 1.72 37.96 -3.36
N ASN A 65 1.22 38.87 -2.52
CA ASN A 65 0.78 40.19 -2.98
C ASN A 65 1.99 41.13 -3.07
N VAL A 66 2.36 41.55 -4.27
CA VAL A 66 3.39 42.58 -4.49
C VAL A 66 2.71 43.95 -4.48
N LEU A 67 2.73 44.60 -3.32
CA LEU A 67 2.22 45.95 -3.15
C LEU A 67 3.35 46.96 -3.43
N ILE A 68 3.31 47.63 -4.58
CA ILE A 68 4.23 48.73 -4.90
C ILE A 68 3.57 50.04 -4.47
N ALA A 69 4.01 50.62 -3.37
CA ALA A 69 3.61 51.98 -3.00
C ALA A 69 4.37 52.97 -3.89
N PHE A 70 3.69 53.54 -4.89
CA PHE A 70 4.26 54.55 -5.79
C PHE A 70 3.57 55.91 -5.55
N PRO A 71 3.88 56.62 -4.44
CA PRO A 71 3.25 57.90 -4.14
C PRO A 71 3.75 58.98 -5.13
N GLY A 72 2.93 59.29 -6.14
CA GLY A 72 3.14 60.44 -7.03
C GLY A 72 3.05 60.21 -8.55
N ALA A 73 2.73 59.01 -9.05
CA ALA A 73 2.58 58.77 -10.50
C ALA A 73 1.11 58.85 -10.96
N SER A 74 0.89 59.39 -12.16
CA SER A 74 -0.43 59.41 -12.80
C SER A 74 -0.82 57.99 -13.25
N SER A 75 -2.10 57.66 -13.25
CA SER A 75 -2.61 56.32 -13.59
C SER A 75 -2.26 55.83 -15.00
N ALA A 76 -1.82 56.72 -15.89
CA ALA A 76 -1.43 56.41 -17.26
C ALA A 76 -0.03 55.76 -17.38
N ASP A 77 0.87 55.96 -16.41
CA ASP A 77 2.26 55.50 -16.49
C ASP A 77 2.46 54.08 -15.92
N VAL A 78 1.51 53.57 -15.13
CA VAL A 78 1.63 52.27 -14.42
C VAL A 78 1.02 51.11 -15.23
N GLN A 79 0.28 51.38 -16.31
CA GLN A 79 -0.37 50.38 -17.16
C GLN A 79 0.28 50.15 -18.54
N ALA A 80 1.42 50.80 -18.83
CA ALA A 80 2.15 50.61 -20.08
C ALA A 80 3.14 49.44 -20.03
#